data_AF-A0A6P8Q1H2-F1
#
_entry.id   AF-A0A6P8Q1H2-F1
#
_cell.length_a   1.000
_cell.length_b   1.000
_cell.length_c   1.000
_cell.angle_alpha   90.00
_cell.angle_beta   90.00
_cell.angle_gamma   90.00
#
_symmetry.space_group_name_H-M   'P 1'
#
loop_
_entity.id
_entity.type
_entity.pdbx_description
1 polymer ?
#
loop_
_entity_poly.entity_id
_entity_poly.type
_entity_poly.pdbx_seq_one_letter_code
_entity_poly.pdbx_strand_id
1 'polypeptide(L)'
;MAARRPLPGSLALSWLPDSALLHILSYLPVKDLLRSGRVCKHWKKLVLDKTLWKDVNLMPYKINSKVLWHLVRHYLGSSLRSLQLKGLLHSVKKQDLLTQNVLQALAKRCPGLQRLCLHKADLRSLSYESLPSSLKVLELSHCEIPFAWFQTTTPCTVPLPQLEHLALSKVPAFSNQDLEMVSLCNPLKTLILSGTYRVTTKGMLLAVGHLKQVKRLTLHGCDISNTGLYAIAKNLKALQHLGLAGFHRLDEGLPCLTVLKTLERLDLWQCDQLSADTIVSVCAELPALKSLNLNGKTSEEQHPVEGEETDGLNYNPGNFNEGENPCDFLWKSFEGYCYFFYKEELNWMDAKEMCELKNATLAVITSAREQNFLSSRIENEQYWIGLSDANKEGEWEWIDGTDYKSSFKFWKKGEPNDSERNEDCAHLLRKGEWNDLLCTSLSYAICKKAALTP
;
A
#
# COMPACT_ATOMS: atom_id res chain seq x y z
N MET A 1 71.54 0.18 12.41
CA MET A 1 72.31 -0.53 11.37
C MET A 1 71.34 -1.21 10.41
N ALA A 2 71.56 -0.96 9.11
CA ALA A 2 70.94 -1.57 7.91
C ALA A 2 69.42 -1.43 7.73
N ALA A 3 69.00 -0.29 7.17
CA ALA A 3 67.78 -0.19 6.39
C ALA A 3 67.92 -1.11 5.15
N ARG A 4 67.14 -2.19 5.09
CA ARG A 4 67.05 -3.02 3.87
C ARG A 4 66.40 -2.18 2.77
N ARG A 5 67.13 -1.90 1.69
CA ARG A 5 66.55 -1.38 0.44
C ARG A 5 65.50 -2.37 -0.07
N PRO A 6 64.28 -1.94 -0.44
CA PRO A 6 63.31 -2.82 -1.09
C PRO A 6 63.81 -3.18 -2.50
N LEU A 7 63.51 -4.40 -2.93
CA LEU A 7 63.79 -4.90 -4.29
C LEU A 7 63.09 -4.03 -5.35
N PRO A 8 63.75 -3.72 -6.48
CA PRO A 8 63.11 -2.98 -7.58
C PRO A 8 62.09 -3.90 -8.26
N GLY A 9 60.80 -3.55 -8.18
CA GLY A 9 59.69 -4.30 -8.79
C GLY A 9 58.52 -4.60 -7.85
N SER A 10 58.65 -4.34 -6.54
CA SER A 10 57.52 -4.41 -5.60
C SER A 10 56.86 -3.04 -5.48
N LEU A 11 55.71 -2.84 -6.12
CA LEU A 11 54.79 -1.74 -5.79
C LEU A 11 54.27 -1.97 -4.37
N ALA A 12 55.03 -1.52 -3.36
CA ALA A 12 54.64 -1.68 -1.98
C ALA A 12 53.50 -0.70 -1.65
N LEU A 13 52.36 -1.23 -1.17
CA LEU A 13 51.22 -0.45 -0.67
C LEU A 13 51.62 0.61 0.39
N SER A 14 52.81 0.51 0.97
CA SER A 14 53.38 1.50 1.90
C SER A 14 53.74 2.84 1.26
N TRP A 15 53.69 2.98 -0.07
CA TRP A 15 54.01 4.22 -0.78
C TRP A 15 52.77 5.06 -1.09
N LEU A 16 51.57 4.50 -0.90
CA LEU A 16 50.32 5.22 -1.13
C LEU A 16 50.01 6.15 0.05
N PRO A 17 49.48 7.36 -0.21
CA PRO A 17 49.00 8.24 0.86
C PRO A 17 47.78 7.62 1.57
N ASP A 18 47.58 8.00 2.84
CA ASP A 18 46.46 7.52 3.67
C ASP A 18 45.10 7.72 2.96
N SER A 19 44.92 8.80 2.19
CA SER A 19 43.71 9.05 1.42
C SER A 19 43.44 7.98 0.35
N ALA A 20 44.47 7.53 -0.36
CA ALA A 20 44.36 6.46 -1.35
C ALA A 20 44.11 5.11 -0.68
N LEU A 21 44.76 4.84 0.47
CA LEU A 21 44.52 3.63 1.24
C LEU A 21 43.10 3.58 1.82
N LEU A 22 42.58 4.69 2.34
CA LEU A 22 41.19 4.79 2.80
C LEU A 22 40.21 4.56 1.65
N HIS A 23 40.50 5.12 0.47
CA HIS A 23 39.68 4.88 -0.72
C HIS A 23 39.66 3.39 -1.10
N ILE A 24 40.82 2.71 -1.11
CA ILE A 24 40.90 1.26 -1.35
C ILE A 24 40.12 0.47 -0.28
N LEU A 25 40.32 0.80 1.00
CA LEU A 25 39.64 0.14 2.11
C LEU A 25 38.12 0.32 2.07
N SER A 26 37.61 1.43 1.51
CA SER A 26 36.17 1.71 1.41
C SER A 26 35.41 0.73 0.50
N TYR A 27 36.10 0.03 -0.41
CA TYR A 27 35.51 -1.00 -1.26
C TYR A 27 35.48 -2.39 -0.59
N LEU A 28 36.15 -2.57 0.55
CA LEU A 28 36.23 -3.87 1.21
C LEU A 28 34.94 -4.19 2.00
N PRO A 29 34.45 -5.43 1.93
CA PRO A 29 33.41 -5.89 2.84
C PRO A 29 33.87 -5.79 4.31
N VAL A 30 32.92 -5.58 5.23
CA VAL A 30 33.18 -5.34 6.66
C VAL A 30 34.15 -6.37 7.26
N LYS A 31 33.99 -7.65 6.92
CA LYS A 31 34.85 -8.72 7.43
C LYS A 31 36.31 -8.56 7.01
N ASP A 32 36.56 -8.20 5.76
CA ASP A 32 37.91 -8.05 5.22
C ASP A 32 38.53 -6.72 5.64
N LEU A 33 37.70 -5.68 5.78
CA LEU A 33 38.10 -4.42 6.42
C LEU A 33 38.62 -4.66 7.85
N LEU A 34 37.89 -5.41 8.68
CA LEU A 34 38.34 -5.77 10.03
C LEU A 34 39.60 -6.64 10.05
N ARG A 35 39.78 -7.52 9.06
CA ARG A 35 41.00 -8.33 8.91
C ARG A 35 42.20 -7.48 8.53
N SER A 36 42.01 -6.45 7.69
CA SER A 36 43.08 -5.54 7.27
C SER A 36 43.71 -4.81 8.47
N GLY A 37 42.92 -4.52 9.51
CA GLY A 37 43.40 -3.94 10.77
C GLY A 37 44.32 -4.84 11.58
N ARG A 38 44.47 -6.13 11.19
CA ARG A 38 45.40 -7.08 11.81
C ARG A 38 46.77 -7.13 11.12
N VAL A 39 46.93 -6.48 9.96
CA VAL A 39 48.16 -6.52 9.15
C VAL A 39 49.29 -5.79 9.85
N CYS A 40 49.10 -4.51 10.22
CA CYS A 40 50.07 -3.74 10.99
C CYS A 40 49.40 -2.57 11.73
N LYS A 41 50.16 -1.88 12.60
CA LYS A 41 49.65 -0.75 13.39
C LYS A 41 49.08 0.39 12.54
N HIS A 42 49.70 0.66 11.38
CA HIS A 42 49.24 1.70 10.46
C HIS A 42 47.86 1.36 9.88
N TRP A 43 47.68 0.14 9.36
CA TRP A 43 46.39 -0.33 8.86
C TRP A 43 45.31 -0.39 9.95
N LYS A 44 45.69 -0.76 11.18
CA LYS A 44 44.78 -0.68 12.33
C LYS A 44 44.26 0.74 12.57
N LYS A 45 45.10 1.76 12.39
CA LYS A 45 44.69 3.17 12.50
C LYS A 45 43.76 3.57 11.36
N LEU A 46 44.08 3.17 10.12
CA LEU A 46 43.25 3.45 8.95
C LEU A 46 41.85 2.83 9.08
N VAL A 47 41.74 1.58 9.53
CA VAL A 47 40.44 0.90 9.73
C VAL A 47 39.56 1.59 10.76
N LEU A 48 40.13 2.33 11.72
CA LEU A 48 39.37 3.11 12.70
C LEU A 48 38.89 4.46 12.15
N ASP A 49 39.24 4.81 10.91
CA ASP A 49 38.77 6.02 10.29
C ASP A 49 37.25 5.98 10.12
N LYS A 50 36.60 7.06 10.56
CA LYS A 50 35.14 7.18 10.61
C LYS A 50 34.49 7.13 9.23
N THR A 51 35.20 7.52 8.17
CA THR A 51 34.68 7.57 6.80
C THR A 51 34.36 6.18 6.25
N LEU A 52 35.10 5.15 6.69
CA LEU A 52 34.92 3.77 6.26
C LEU A 52 33.64 3.11 6.82
N TRP A 53 33.06 3.68 7.87
CA TRP A 53 31.92 3.12 8.60
C TRP A 53 30.62 3.91 8.39
N LYS A 54 30.53 4.68 7.29
CA LYS A 54 29.34 5.46 6.95
C LYS A 54 28.15 4.56 6.58
N ASP A 55 28.42 3.54 5.76
CA ASP A 55 27.42 2.63 5.22
C ASP A 55 27.83 1.19 5.51
N VAL A 56 27.16 0.55 6.46
CA VAL A 56 27.59 -0.75 7.00
C VAL A 56 26.56 -1.82 6.68
N ASN A 57 26.95 -2.76 5.82
CA ASN A 57 26.15 -3.93 5.48
C ASN A 57 26.64 -5.18 6.21
N LEU A 58 25.83 -5.68 7.14
CA LEU A 58 26.09 -6.92 7.88
C LEU A 58 25.20 -8.09 7.43
N MET A 59 24.36 -7.92 6.41
CA MET A 59 23.46 -8.96 5.89
C MET A 59 24.14 -10.29 5.52
N PRO A 60 25.33 -10.31 4.89
CA PRO A 60 25.97 -11.55 4.49
C PRO A 60 26.49 -12.38 5.68
N TYR A 61 26.55 -11.80 6.88
CA TYR A 61 27.24 -12.39 8.03
C TYR A 61 26.25 -12.90 9.08
N LYS A 62 26.55 -14.08 9.65
CA LYS A 62 25.86 -14.57 10.85
C LYS A 62 26.49 -13.90 12.07
N ILE A 63 25.86 -12.83 12.56
CA ILE A 63 26.29 -12.09 13.75
C ILE A 63 25.31 -12.31 14.91
N ASN A 64 25.81 -12.16 16.13
CA ASN A 64 25.00 -12.13 17.34
C ASN A 64 25.07 -10.75 18.01
N SER A 65 24.26 -10.54 19.03
CA SER A 65 24.17 -9.25 19.74
C SER A 65 25.49 -8.80 20.36
N LYS A 66 26.37 -9.72 20.81
CA LYS A 66 27.70 -9.40 21.34
C LYS A 66 28.63 -8.83 20.26
N VAL A 67 28.62 -9.43 19.07
CA VAL A 67 29.40 -8.92 17.93
C VAL A 67 28.87 -7.57 17.48
N LEU A 68 27.55 -7.43 17.35
CA LEU A 68 26.93 -6.16 16.99
C LEU A 68 27.27 -5.07 18.01
N TRP A 69 27.19 -5.37 19.31
CA TRP A 69 27.58 -4.46 20.37
C TRP A 69 29.06 -4.04 20.29
N HIS A 70 29.96 -4.99 20.01
CA HIS A 70 31.38 -4.69 19.81
C HIS A 70 31.59 -3.76 18.61
N LEU A 71 30.91 -4.03 17.48
CA LEU A 71 30.96 -3.18 16.30
C LEU A 71 30.48 -1.77 16.63
N VAL A 72 29.31 -1.66 17.28
CA VAL A 72 28.77 -0.39 17.76
C VAL A 72 29.83 0.30 18.60
N ARG A 73 30.35 -0.31 19.66
CA ARG A 73 31.26 0.35 20.61
C ARG A 73 32.59 0.81 20.00
N HIS A 74 33.15 0.09 19.02
CA HIS A 74 34.54 0.31 18.59
C HIS A 74 34.69 0.90 17.20
N TYR A 75 33.71 0.72 16.33
CA TYR A 75 33.82 1.08 14.91
C TYR A 75 32.69 1.99 14.48
N LEU A 76 31.44 1.62 14.80
CA LEU A 76 30.29 2.46 14.48
C LEU A 76 30.27 3.68 15.41
N GLY A 77 30.06 4.85 14.84
CA GLY A 77 30.12 6.09 15.60
C GLY A 77 29.27 7.17 14.93
N SER A 78 29.62 8.43 15.17
CA SER A 78 28.86 9.57 14.67
C SER A 78 28.81 9.70 13.15
N SER A 79 29.67 8.99 12.41
CA SER A 79 29.68 8.96 10.94
C SER A 79 28.72 7.95 10.33
N LEU A 80 28.20 6.99 11.09
CA LEU A 80 27.26 5.99 10.58
C LEU A 80 26.01 6.71 10.05
N ARG A 81 25.57 6.33 8.85
CA ARG A 81 24.36 6.83 8.17
C ARG A 81 23.42 5.71 7.79
N SER A 82 23.95 4.54 7.43
CA SER A 82 23.18 3.38 6.99
C SER A 82 23.67 2.11 7.68
N LEU A 83 22.72 1.32 8.21
CA LEU A 83 23.00 0.03 8.83
C LEU A 83 22.04 -1.03 8.30
N GLN A 84 22.60 -2.12 7.77
CA GLN A 84 21.82 -3.28 7.30
C GLN A 84 22.14 -4.51 8.14
N LEU A 85 21.14 -5.10 8.80
CA LEU A 85 21.27 -6.26 9.67
C LEU A 85 20.37 -7.44 9.26
N LYS A 86 20.95 -8.64 9.20
CA LYS A 86 20.18 -9.89 9.11
C LYS A 86 19.94 -10.45 10.51
N GLY A 87 18.68 -10.56 10.91
CA GLY A 87 18.26 -11.10 12.19
C GLY A 87 18.19 -12.63 12.22
N LEU A 88 17.51 -13.14 13.25
CA LEU A 88 17.23 -14.54 13.48
C LEU A 88 15.73 -14.73 13.77
N LEU A 89 14.95 -15.11 12.76
CA LEU A 89 13.53 -15.43 12.91
C LEU A 89 13.36 -16.80 13.60
N HIS A 90 12.43 -16.91 14.56
CA HIS A 90 12.08 -18.16 15.27
C HIS A 90 13.24 -18.87 15.99
N SER A 91 14.25 -18.13 16.46
CA SER A 91 15.33 -18.73 17.25
C SER A 91 14.78 -19.24 18.58
N VAL A 92 14.71 -20.57 18.73
CA VAL A 92 14.32 -21.28 19.98
C VAL A 92 15.17 -20.83 21.18
N LYS A 93 16.38 -20.36 20.93
CA LYS A 93 17.23 -19.67 21.91
C LYS A 93 16.92 -18.18 21.82
N LYS A 94 16.39 -17.57 22.88
CA LYS A 94 16.12 -16.12 23.10
C LYS A 94 17.33 -15.19 22.88
N GLN A 95 18.02 -15.31 21.75
CA GLN A 95 19.19 -14.51 21.40
C GLN A 95 18.78 -13.52 20.34
N ASP A 96 18.03 -12.50 20.78
CA ASP A 96 17.63 -11.40 19.93
C ASP A 96 18.90 -10.66 19.50
N LEU A 97 19.11 -10.56 18.19
CA LEU A 97 20.21 -9.77 17.63
C LEU A 97 20.05 -8.30 18.02
N LEU A 98 18.81 -7.82 17.96
CA LEU A 98 18.40 -6.47 18.33
C LEU A 98 17.66 -6.53 19.65
N THR A 99 18.28 -5.94 20.67
CA THR A 99 17.64 -5.69 21.96
C THR A 99 17.45 -4.19 22.14
N GLN A 100 16.55 -3.79 23.04
CA GLN A 100 16.33 -2.38 23.36
C GLN A 100 17.64 -1.66 23.74
N ASN A 101 18.53 -2.32 24.48
CA ASN A 101 19.84 -1.78 24.85
C ASN A 101 20.74 -1.49 23.64
N VAL A 102 20.73 -2.37 22.63
CA VAL A 102 21.50 -2.18 21.40
C VAL A 102 20.95 -0.99 20.61
N LEU A 103 19.63 -0.87 20.50
CA LEU A 103 18.98 0.26 19.83
C LEU A 103 19.24 1.59 20.53
N GLN A 104 19.16 1.64 21.87
CA GLN A 104 19.51 2.82 22.64
C GLN A 104 20.99 3.19 22.47
N ALA A 105 21.89 2.21 22.42
CA ALA A 105 23.31 2.48 22.16
C ALA A 105 23.56 2.99 20.74
N LEU A 106 22.82 2.48 19.75
CA LEU A 106 22.83 3.00 18.38
C LEU A 106 22.35 4.46 18.36
N ALA A 107 21.21 4.76 18.98
CA ALA A 107 20.68 6.12 19.07
C ALA A 107 21.67 7.08 19.74
N LYS A 108 22.30 6.68 20.85
CA LYS A 108 23.24 7.51 21.60
C LYS A 108 24.57 7.71 20.89
N ARG A 109 25.13 6.66 20.28
CA ARG A 109 26.50 6.71 19.70
C ARG A 109 26.54 7.00 18.22
N CYS A 110 25.44 6.78 17.52
CA CYS A 110 25.29 7.00 16.08
C CYS A 110 24.13 7.99 15.82
N PRO A 111 24.21 9.24 16.32
CA PRO A 111 23.12 10.21 16.17
C PRO A 111 22.83 10.63 14.72
N GLY A 112 23.71 10.29 13.79
CA GLY A 112 23.52 10.52 12.35
C GLY A 112 22.90 9.34 11.60
N LEU A 113 22.49 8.27 12.28
CA LEU A 113 21.93 7.08 11.62
C LEU A 113 20.58 7.43 10.98
N GLN A 114 20.54 7.45 9.65
CA GLN A 114 19.35 7.83 8.87
C GLN A 114 18.62 6.62 8.29
N ARG A 115 19.33 5.52 8.00
CA ARG A 115 18.78 4.34 7.34
C ARG A 115 19.03 3.08 8.15
N LEU A 116 17.96 2.33 8.42
CA LEU A 116 18.00 1.02 9.05
C LEU A 116 17.25 0.00 8.19
N CYS A 117 17.98 -1.02 7.74
CA CYS A 117 17.42 -2.12 6.95
C CYS A 117 17.53 -3.43 7.72
N LEU A 118 16.41 -4.10 7.96
CA LEU A 118 16.32 -5.35 8.72
C LEU A 118 15.75 -6.46 7.84
N HIS A 119 16.40 -7.62 7.89
CA HIS A 119 15.97 -8.81 7.16
C HIS A 119 15.87 -10.00 8.10
N LYS A 120 14.74 -10.72 8.08
CA LYS A 120 14.52 -11.91 8.93
C LYS A 120 14.74 -11.65 10.41
N ALA A 121 14.24 -10.52 10.91
CA ALA A 121 14.40 -10.10 12.31
C ALA A 121 13.08 -10.24 13.09
N ASP A 122 13.19 -10.66 14.35
CA ASP A 122 12.09 -10.65 15.31
C ASP A 122 12.17 -9.36 16.14
N LEU A 123 11.16 -8.51 16.01
CA LEU A 123 11.06 -7.21 16.66
C LEU A 123 9.92 -7.18 17.69
N ARG A 124 9.25 -8.31 17.95
CA ARG A 124 8.06 -8.38 18.83
C ARG A 124 8.32 -7.92 20.27
N SER A 125 9.57 -7.96 20.71
CA SER A 125 10.01 -7.49 22.04
C SER A 125 10.39 -6.02 22.08
N LEU A 126 10.37 -5.31 20.94
CA LEU A 126 10.87 -3.94 20.80
C LEU A 126 9.71 -2.98 20.57
N SER A 127 9.72 -1.86 21.29
CA SER A 127 8.76 -0.78 21.09
C SER A 127 9.24 0.19 20.00
N TYR A 128 8.33 0.88 19.33
CA TYR A 128 8.68 1.83 18.28
C TYR A 128 9.51 3.01 18.82
N GLU A 129 9.27 3.43 20.06
CA GLU A 129 10.01 4.49 20.75
C GLU A 129 11.47 4.14 21.02
N SER A 130 11.83 2.84 20.94
CA SER A 130 13.21 2.40 21.07
C SER A 130 14.05 2.66 19.81
N LEU A 131 13.42 2.96 18.67
CA LEU A 131 14.13 3.27 17.44
C LEU A 131 14.83 4.63 17.52
N PRO A 132 16.03 4.77 16.91
CA PRO A 132 16.72 6.05 16.85
C PRO A 132 15.89 7.13 16.17
N SER A 133 15.66 8.25 16.85
CA SER A 133 14.89 9.39 16.33
C SER A 133 15.50 10.05 15.08
N SER A 134 16.79 9.81 14.83
CA SER A 134 17.50 10.28 13.63
C SER A 134 17.09 9.55 12.34
N LEU A 135 16.33 8.45 12.45
CA LEU A 135 15.93 7.64 11.31
C LEU A 135 14.98 8.40 10.37
N LYS A 136 15.29 8.26 9.08
CA LYS A 136 14.51 8.75 7.94
C LYS A 136 14.06 7.61 7.03
N VAL A 137 14.76 6.49 7.06
CA VAL A 137 14.51 5.33 6.21
C VAL A 137 14.45 4.07 7.08
N LEU A 138 13.32 3.38 7.02
CA LEU A 138 13.12 2.09 7.66
C LEU A 138 12.69 1.05 6.61
N GLU A 139 13.47 -0.02 6.49
CA GLU A 139 13.18 -1.12 5.56
C GLU A 139 13.13 -2.43 6.33
N LEU A 140 11.99 -3.12 6.31
CA LEU A 140 11.79 -4.40 6.98
C LEU A 140 11.41 -5.47 5.95
N SER A 141 12.13 -6.59 5.96
CA SER A 141 11.88 -7.72 5.06
C SER A 141 11.84 -9.03 5.83
N HIS A 142 10.72 -9.76 5.72
CA HIS A 142 10.48 -11.01 6.45
C HIS A 142 10.65 -10.84 7.97
N CYS A 143 10.17 -9.72 8.52
CA CYS A 143 10.29 -9.41 9.94
C CYS A 143 8.96 -9.61 10.67
N GLU A 144 9.04 -10.01 11.94
CA GLU A 144 7.91 -10.01 12.85
C GLU A 144 7.93 -8.73 13.68
N ILE A 145 6.83 -7.99 13.74
CA ILE A 145 6.66 -6.79 14.56
C ILE A 145 5.52 -7.00 15.57
N PRO A 146 5.47 -6.24 16.67
CA PRO A 146 4.29 -6.19 17.54
C PRO A 146 3.04 -5.81 16.75
N PHE A 147 1.87 -6.26 17.22
CA PHE A 147 0.62 -5.73 16.69
C PHE A 147 0.49 -4.25 17.07
N ALA A 148 -0.01 -3.42 16.16
CA ALA A 148 -0.15 -1.98 16.37
C ALA A 148 1.16 -1.30 16.77
N TRP A 149 2.29 -1.72 16.18
CA TRP A 149 3.63 -1.30 16.60
C TRP A 149 3.84 0.21 16.55
N PHE A 150 3.18 0.88 15.62
CA PHE A 150 3.28 2.34 15.44
C PHE A 150 2.35 3.14 16.35
N GLN A 151 1.51 2.50 17.16
CA GLN A 151 0.71 3.17 18.18
C GLN A 151 1.59 3.52 19.39
N THR A 152 1.56 4.78 19.78
CA THR A 152 2.26 5.26 20.98
C THR A 152 1.29 5.25 22.16
N THR A 153 1.57 4.44 23.17
CA THR A 153 0.71 4.30 24.37
C THR A 153 1.06 5.28 25.49
N THR A 154 2.13 6.08 25.32
CA THR A 154 2.64 7.01 26.33
C THR A 154 2.64 8.46 25.83
N PRO A 155 2.30 9.45 26.68
CA PRO A 155 2.43 10.86 26.31
C PRO A 155 3.89 11.16 25.94
N CYS A 156 4.08 11.63 24.71
CA CYS A 156 5.38 11.82 24.04
C CYS A 156 6.38 12.65 24.87
N THR A 157 7.23 11.96 25.62
CA THR A 157 8.45 12.54 26.23
C THR A 157 9.71 12.20 25.42
N VAL A 158 9.64 11.21 24.54
CA VAL A 158 10.75 10.73 23.72
C VAL A 158 10.52 11.12 22.26
N PRO A 159 11.49 11.77 21.57
CA PRO A 159 11.35 12.11 20.16
C PRO A 159 11.30 10.84 19.31
N LEU A 160 10.27 10.73 18.47
CA LEU A 160 10.09 9.61 17.55
C LEU A 160 10.79 9.85 16.20
N PRO A 161 11.11 8.79 15.45
CA PRO A 161 11.55 8.92 14.07
C PRO A 161 10.55 9.69 13.21
N GLN A 162 11.06 10.51 12.29
CA GLN A 162 10.27 11.23 11.29
C GLN A 162 10.58 10.64 9.91
N LEU A 163 9.97 9.49 9.63
CA LEU A 163 10.27 8.68 8.45
C LEU A 163 9.85 9.38 7.16
N GLU A 164 10.73 9.33 6.17
CA GLU A 164 10.47 9.80 4.81
C GLU A 164 10.37 8.61 3.83
N HIS A 165 10.92 7.46 4.20
CA HIS A 165 10.86 6.22 3.44
C HIS A 165 10.53 5.04 4.35
N LEU A 166 9.44 4.36 4.05
CA LEU A 166 9.06 3.10 4.68
C LEU A 166 8.90 2.01 3.63
N ALA A 167 9.65 0.92 3.76
CA ALA A 167 9.49 -0.26 2.92
C ALA A 167 9.27 -1.51 3.77
N LEU A 168 8.14 -2.17 3.57
CA LEU A 168 7.75 -3.39 4.27
C LEU A 168 7.53 -4.50 3.25
N SER A 169 8.24 -5.60 3.43
CA SER A 169 8.11 -6.80 2.60
C SER A 169 7.87 -8.00 3.49
N LYS A 170 6.72 -8.67 3.36
CA LYS A 170 6.33 -9.86 4.12
C LYS A 170 6.42 -9.61 5.63
N VAL A 171 5.70 -8.58 6.08
CA VAL A 171 5.55 -8.20 7.49
C VAL A 171 4.07 -8.40 7.85
N PRO A 172 3.68 -9.61 8.31
CA PRO A 172 2.29 -10.04 8.38
C PRO A 172 1.45 -9.32 9.45
N ALA A 173 2.11 -8.75 10.46
CA ALA A 173 1.45 -8.03 11.55
C ALA A 173 1.09 -6.57 11.19
N PHE A 174 1.66 -6.00 10.13
CA PHE A 174 1.37 -4.62 9.71
C PHE A 174 -0.05 -4.51 9.16
N SER A 175 -0.87 -3.67 9.79
CA SER A 175 -2.32 -3.59 9.58
C SER A 175 -2.80 -2.22 9.09
N ASN A 176 -4.10 -2.11 8.78
CA ASN A 176 -4.77 -0.83 8.49
C ASN A 176 -4.48 0.25 9.53
N GLN A 177 -4.49 -0.13 10.82
CA GLN A 177 -4.25 0.80 11.93
C GLN A 177 -2.81 1.32 11.95
N ASP A 178 -1.84 0.44 11.65
CA ASP A 178 -0.44 0.84 11.53
C ASP A 178 -0.23 1.79 10.35
N LEU A 179 -0.86 1.51 9.21
CA LEU A 179 -0.80 2.35 8.03
C LEU A 179 -1.36 3.74 8.30
N GLU A 180 -2.52 3.83 8.96
CA GLU A 180 -3.11 5.09 9.39
C GLU A 180 -2.12 5.87 10.28
N MET A 181 -1.67 5.28 11.39
CA MET A 181 -0.77 5.96 12.34
C MET A 181 0.54 6.42 11.69
N VAL A 182 1.16 5.56 10.88
CA VAL A 182 2.38 5.95 10.15
C VAL A 182 2.13 7.13 9.23
N SER A 183 1.01 7.12 8.52
CA SER A 183 0.67 8.17 7.55
C SER A 183 0.37 9.50 8.23
N LEU A 184 -0.26 9.48 9.41
CA LEU A 184 -0.51 10.70 10.20
C LEU A 184 0.78 11.29 10.80
N CYS A 185 1.67 10.43 11.31
CA CYS A 185 2.80 10.89 12.13
C CYS A 185 4.11 11.13 11.36
N ASN A 186 4.18 10.75 10.08
CA ASN A 186 5.43 10.80 9.30
C ASN A 186 5.25 11.49 7.94
N PRO A 187 6.20 12.35 7.52
CA PRO A 187 6.19 13.00 6.21
C PRO A 187 6.72 12.07 5.10
N LEU A 188 5.98 10.98 4.83
CA LEU A 188 6.40 9.96 3.88
C LEU A 188 6.50 10.50 2.45
N LYS A 189 7.65 10.26 1.82
CA LYS A 189 7.92 10.46 0.39
C LYS A 189 7.91 9.14 -0.38
N THR A 190 8.19 8.04 0.30
CA THR A 190 8.15 6.69 -0.28
C THR A 190 7.49 5.72 0.68
N LEU A 191 6.52 4.97 0.15
CA LEU A 191 5.85 3.89 0.84
C LEU A 191 5.83 2.66 -0.06
N ILE A 192 6.45 1.58 0.40
CA ILE A 192 6.50 0.29 -0.30
C ILE A 192 5.91 -0.76 0.62
N LEU A 193 4.82 -1.37 0.20
CA LEU A 193 4.11 -2.41 0.92
C LEU A 193 4.02 -3.64 0.01
N SER A 194 4.68 -4.72 0.41
CA SER A 194 4.73 -5.97 -0.35
C SER A 194 4.42 -7.14 0.57
N GLY A 195 3.40 -7.94 0.27
CA GLY A 195 2.97 -9.06 1.11
C GLY A 195 2.52 -8.61 2.52
N THR A 196 1.87 -7.45 2.62
CA THR A 196 1.22 -6.93 3.83
C THR A 196 -0.29 -7.09 3.68
N TYR A 197 -0.77 -8.33 3.75
CA TYR A 197 -2.15 -8.71 3.42
C TYR A 197 -3.23 -8.15 4.37
N ARG A 198 -2.86 -7.66 5.56
CA ARG A 198 -3.80 -6.99 6.49
C ARG A 198 -4.04 -5.51 6.15
N VAL A 199 -3.36 -5.00 5.12
CA VAL A 199 -3.63 -3.68 4.56
C VAL A 199 -4.65 -3.86 3.44
N THR A 200 -5.84 -3.33 3.69
CA THR A 200 -6.99 -3.41 2.77
C THR A 200 -7.38 -2.02 2.27
N THR A 201 -8.35 -1.94 1.34
CA THR A 201 -8.93 -0.68 0.87
C THR A 201 -9.27 0.27 2.02
N LYS A 202 -9.84 -0.23 3.13
CA LYS A 202 -10.20 0.58 4.31
C LYS A 202 -8.98 1.33 4.88
N GLY A 203 -7.87 0.63 5.12
CA GLY A 203 -6.65 1.27 5.63
C GLY A 203 -6.07 2.28 4.64
N MET A 204 -6.14 1.98 3.34
CA MET A 204 -5.70 2.93 2.31
C MET A 204 -6.56 4.20 2.31
N LEU A 205 -7.89 4.08 2.40
CA LEU A 205 -8.80 5.23 2.44
C LEU A 205 -8.52 6.15 3.64
N LEU A 206 -8.23 5.59 4.81
CA LEU A 206 -7.85 6.35 5.99
C LEU A 206 -6.48 7.05 5.81
N ALA A 207 -5.55 6.40 5.12
CA ALA A 207 -4.18 6.88 4.99
C ALA A 207 -3.95 7.91 3.87
N VAL A 208 -4.60 7.77 2.70
CA VAL A 208 -4.30 8.57 1.50
C VAL A 208 -4.44 10.07 1.70
N GLY A 209 -5.31 10.52 2.61
CA GLY A 209 -5.47 11.94 2.95
C GLY A 209 -4.22 12.57 3.57
N HIS A 210 -3.38 11.76 4.22
CA HIS A 210 -2.15 12.18 4.89
C HIS A 210 -0.89 11.96 4.05
N LEU A 211 -0.97 11.14 3.00
CA LEU A 211 0.17 10.75 2.14
C LEU A 211 0.48 11.73 0.99
N LYS A 212 0.06 12.99 1.10
CA LYS A 212 0.17 13.99 -0.01
C LYS A 212 1.60 14.24 -0.51
N GLN A 213 2.62 13.92 0.28
CA GLN A 213 4.04 14.09 -0.08
C GLN A 213 4.65 12.85 -0.75
N VAL A 214 3.90 11.74 -0.84
CA VAL A 214 4.38 10.49 -1.41
C VAL A 214 4.62 10.65 -2.91
N LYS A 215 5.86 10.41 -3.33
CA LYS A 215 6.29 10.37 -4.73
C LYS A 215 6.39 8.94 -5.27
N ARG A 216 6.62 7.97 -4.38
CA ARG A 216 6.72 6.55 -4.74
C ARG A 216 5.81 5.73 -3.84
N LEU A 217 4.81 5.09 -4.43
CA LEU A 217 3.91 4.15 -3.79
C LEU A 217 4.01 2.80 -4.50
N THR A 218 4.28 1.74 -3.76
CA THR A 218 4.25 0.37 -4.29
C THR A 218 3.38 -0.47 -3.39
N LEU A 219 2.38 -1.12 -3.98
CA LEU A 219 1.44 -2.02 -3.33
C LEU A 219 1.55 -3.35 -4.07
N HIS A 220 2.00 -4.39 -3.38
CA HIS A 220 2.12 -5.72 -3.94
C HIS A 220 1.51 -6.74 -2.97
N GLY A 221 0.55 -7.54 -3.44
CA GLY A 221 -0.18 -8.48 -2.58
C GLY A 221 -0.85 -7.79 -1.38
N CYS A 222 -1.40 -6.60 -1.61
CA CYS A 222 -2.31 -5.90 -0.69
C CYS A 222 -3.73 -6.04 -1.25
N ASP A 223 -4.73 -6.10 -0.37
CA ASP A 223 -6.13 -6.26 -0.78
C ASP A 223 -6.77 -4.89 -1.04
N ILE A 224 -6.34 -4.24 -2.12
CA ILE A 224 -6.83 -2.91 -2.53
C ILE A 224 -7.74 -3.06 -3.75
N SER A 225 -9.01 -2.73 -3.58
CA SER A 225 -10.00 -2.70 -4.65
C SER A 225 -9.90 -1.42 -5.50
N ASN A 226 -10.67 -1.36 -6.59
CA ASN A 226 -10.72 -0.20 -7.48
C ASN A 226 -11.09 1.10 -6.76
N THR A 227 -11.84 1.03 -5.65
CA THR A 227 -12.14 2.18 -4.79
C THR A 227 -10.87 2.75 -4.15
N GLY A 228 -9.99 1.90 -3.64
CA GLY A 228 -8.71 2.33 -3.06
C GLY A 228 -7.80 2.94 -4.13
N LEU A 229 -7.78 2.36 -5.34
CA LEU A 229 -7.02 2.90 -6.47
C LEU A 229 -7.51 4.29 -6.88
N TYR A 230 -8.83 4.48 -6.96
CA TYR A 230 -9.43 5.79 -7.22
C TYR A 230 -9.03 6.82 -6.15
N ALA A 231 -9.04 6.43 -4.88
CA ALA A 231 -8.64 7.32 -3.79
C ALA A 231 -7.17 7.71 -3.86
N ILE A 232 -6.28 6.77 -4.24
CA ILE A 232 -4.88 7.05 -4.55
C ILE A 232 -4.77 8.06 -5.70
N ALA A 233 -5.46 7.80 -6.81
CA ALA A 233 -5.43 8.67 -8.00
C ALA A 233 -5.96 10.09 -7.70
N LYS A 234 -7.01 10.18 -6.86
CA LYS A 234 -7.62 11.45 -6.45
C LYS A 234 -6.73 12.27 -5.52
N ASN A 235 -6.07 11.63 -4.55
CA ASN A 235 -5.34 12.34 -3.50
C ASN A 235 -3.84 12.52 -3.77
N LEU A 236 -3.19 11.58 -4.45
CA LEU A 236 -1.73 11.54 -4.59
C LEU A 236 -1.26 12.14 -5.93
N LYS A 237 -1.63 13.40 -6.19
CA LYS A 237 -1.33 14.07 -7.47
C LYS A 237 0.16 14.28 -7.77
N ALA A 238 1.01 14.19 -6.74
CA ALA A 238 2.47 14.33 -6.86
C ALA A 238 3.20 12.98 -7.09
N LEU A 239 2.44 11.90 -7.30
CA LEU A 239 2.99 10.55 -7.42
C LEU A 239 3.78 10.39 -8.74
N GLN A 240 5.05 10.05 -8.62
CA GLN A 240 5.97 9.82 -9.74
C GLN A 240 6.16 8.34 -10.05
N HIS A 241 5.97 7.47 -9.07
CA HIS A 241 6.07 6.02 -9.24
C HIS A 241 4.93 5.34 -8.51
N LEU A 242 4.14 4.59 -9.28
CA LEU A 242 3.10 3.70 -8.77
C LEU A 242 3.41 2.25 -9.17
N GLY A 243 3.45 1.37 -8.18
CA GLY A 243 3.52 -0.07 -8.42
C GLY A 243 2.28 -0.76 -7.88
N LEU A 244 1.61 -1.50 -8.74
CA LEU A 244 0.40 -2.27 -8.48
C LEU A 244 0.67 -3.67 -8.98
N ALA A 245 1.12 -4.56 -8.10
CA ALA A 245 1.50 -5.90 -8.50
C ALA A 245 0.64 -6.96 -7.79
N GLY A 246 0.17 -7.95 -8.57
CA GLY A 246 -0.72 -9.01 -8.09
C GLY A 246 -2.16 -8.54 -7.80
N PHE A 247 -2.65 -7.52 -8.51
CA PHE A 247 -4.05 -7.08 -8.41
C PHE A 247 -4.93 -7.86 -9.40
N HIS A 248 -5.95 -8.55 -8.87
CA HIS A 248 -6.99 -9.17 -9.69
C HIS A 248 -8.05 -8.13 -10.08
N ARG A 249 -8.53 -8.15 -11.33
CA ARG A 249 -9.55 -7.21 -11.87
C ARG A 249 -9.14 -5.72 -11.90
N LEU A 250 -7.88 -5.43 -12.19
CA LEU A 250 -7.37 -4.05 -12.28
C LEU A 250 -7.91 -3.27 -13.49
N ASP A 251 -8.45 -3.94 -14.52
CA ASP A 251 -8.89 -3.30 -15.77
C ASP A 251 -9.92 -2.20 -15.59
N GLU A 252 -10.89 -2.37 -14.69
CA GLU A 252 -11.91 -1.35 -14.43
C GLU A 252 -11.35 -0.15 -13.66
N GLY A 253 -10.32 -0.37 -12.84
CA GLY A 253 -9.71 0.67 -12.01
C GLY A 253 -8.60 1.44 -12.71
N LEU A 254 -7.83 0.80 -13.60
CA LEU A 254 -6.64 1.39 -14.21
C LEU A 254 -6.91 2.73 -14.93
N PRO A 255 -8.04 2.93 -15.64
CA PRO A 255 -8.40 4.22 -16.27
C PRO A 255 -8.44 5.41 -15.30
N CYS A 256 -8.69 5.19 -14.00
CA CYS A 256 -8.71 6.29 -13.04
C CYS A 256 -7.33 6.92 -12.81
N LEU A 257 -6.24 6.23 -13.18
CA LEU A 257 -4.87 6.71 -12.99
C LEU A 257 -4.48 7.81 -13.97
N THR A 258 -5.24 8.02 -15.05
CA THR A 258 -5.00 9.05 -16.09
C THR A 258 -4.94 10.48 -15.52
N VAL A 259 -5.53 10.70 -14.34
CA VAL A 259 -5.46 11.98 -13.61
C VAL A 259 -4.06 12.26 -13.00
N LEU A 260 -3.19 11.26 -12.91
CA LEU A 260 -1.84 11.36 -12.33
C LEU A 260 -0.83 11.82 -13.39
N LYS A 261 -0.96 13.07 -13.83
CA LYS A 261 -0.12 13.65 -14.90
C LYS A 261 1.38 13.73 -14.57
N THR A 262 1.77 13.52 -13.31
CA THR A 262 3.18 13.50 -12.84
C THR A 262 3.80 12.10 -12.83
N LEU A 263 3.04 11.06 -13.17
CA LEU A 263 3.47 9.67 -13.07
C LEU A 263 4.54 9.34 -14.12
N GLU A 264 5.75 9.01 -13.65
CA GLU A 264 6.89 8.67 -14.51
C GLU A 264 7.11 7.17 -14.66
N ARG A 265 6.69 6.39 -13.65
CA ARG A 265 6.84 4.93 -13.65
C ARG A 265 5.57 4.24 -13.18
N LEU A 266 5.09 3.32 -13.99
CA LEU A 266 3.97 2.43 -13.68
C LEU A 266 4.45 0.98 -13.71
N ASP A 267 4.26 0.26 -12.62
CA ASP A 267 4.61 -1.15 -12.48
C ASP A 267 3.34 -1.99 -12.30
N LEU A 268 3.05 -2.86 -13.25
CA LEU A 268 1.85 -3.73 -13.31
C LEU A 268 2.25 -5.22 -13.29
N TRP A 269 3.33 -5.55 -12.57
CA TRP A 269 3.86 -6.91 -12.48
C TRP A 269 2.80 -7.92 -11.98
N GLN A 270 2.66 -9.07 -12.66
CA GLN A 270 1.68 -10.14 -12.34
C GLN A 270 0.21 -9.68 -12.30
N CYS A 271 -0.18 -8.80 -13.22
CA CYS A 271 -1.58 -8.41 -13.42
C CYS A 271 -2.13 -9.13 -14.67
N ASP A 272 -2.44 -10.42 -14.49
CA ASP A 272 -2.66 -11.38 -15.59
C ASP A 272 -3.95 -11.14 -16.39
N GLN A 273 -4.92 -10.43 -15.80
CA GLN A 273 -6.22 -10.15 -16.43
C GLN A 273 -6.30 -8.79 -17.13
N LEU A 274 -5.19 -8.04 -17.27
CA LEU A 274 -5.23 -6.72 -17.89
C LEU A 274 -5.31 -6.79 -19.42
N SER A 275 -6.35 -6.19 -20.01
CA SER A 275 -6.46 -5.98 -21.46
C SER A 275 -5.34 -5.07 -21.99
N ALA A 276 -4.80 -5.41 -23.16
CA ALA A 276 -3.81 -4.59 -23.84
C ALA A 276 -4.37 -3.19 -24.18
N ASP A 277 -5.64 -3.11 -24.57
CA ASP A 277 -6.29 -1.85 -24.96
C ASP A 277 -6.44 -0.90 -23.76
N THR A 278 -6.76 -1.43 -22.58
CA THR A 278 -6.80 -0.65 -21.34
C THR A 278 -5.43 -0.08 -21.01
N ILE A 279 -4.37 -0.87 -21.16
CA ILE A 279 -2.99 -0.40 -20.89
C ILE A 279 -2.62 0.71 -21.87
N VAL A 280 -2.89 0.52 -23.16
CA VAL A 280 -2.56 1.51 -24.21
C VAL A 280 -3.33 2.82 -23.98
N SER A 281 -4.64 2.75 -23.71
CA SER A 281 -5.46 3.95 -23.46
C SER A 281 -4.99 4.72 -22.22
N VAL A 282 -4.64 4.04 -21.13
CA VAL A 282 -4.11 4.69 -19.93
C VAL A 282 -2.75 5.32 -20.19
N CYS A 283 -1.85 4.61 -20.88
CA CYS A 283 -0.51 5.12 -21.17
C CYS A 283 -0.54 6.34 -22.10
N ALA A 284 -1.47 6.38 -23.05
CA ALA A 284 -1.65 7.54 -23.95
C ALA A 284 -2.00 8.83 -23.17
N GLU A 285 -2.71 8.69 -22.05
CA GLU A 285 -3.17 9.80 -21.21
C GLU A 285 -2.19 10.20 -20.10
N LEU A 286 -1.01 9.57 -20.03
CA LEU A 286 0.01 9.82 -19.02
C LEU A 286 1.26 10.48 -19.64
N PRO A 287 1.30 11.82 -19.75
CA PRO A 287 2.32 12.52 -20.53
C PRO A 287 3.74 12.43 -19.94
N ALA A 288 3.88 12.15 -18.65
CA ALA A 288 5.17 12.06 -17.97
C ALA A 288 5.74 10.63 -17.92
N LEU A 289 5.02 9.62 -18.43
CA LEU A 289 5.38 8.22 -18.28
C LEU A 289 6.65 7.88 -19.07
N LYS A 290 7.67 7.38 -18.37
CA LYS A 290 8.98 7.01 -18.93
C LYS A 290 9.25 5.51 -18.85
N SER A 291 8.62 4.83 -17.90
CA SER A 291 8.88 3.42 -17.59
C SER A 291 7.57 2.69 -17.31
N LEU A 292 7.28 1.67 -18.10
CA LEU A 292 6.18 0.74 -17.88
C LEU A 292 6.74 -0.67 -17.66
N ASN A 293 6.38 -1.32 -16.55
CA ASN A 293 6.74 -2.71 -16.29
C ASN A 293 5.48 -3.58 -16.40
N LEU A 294 5.47 -4.49 -17.38
CA LEU A 294 4.40 -5.47 -17.61
C LEU A 294 4.89 -6.92 -17.41
N ASN A 295 6.07 -7.10 -16.82
CA ASN A 295 6.63 -8.45 -16.64
C ASN A 295 5.65 -9.33 -15.84
N GLY A 296 5.65 -10.63 -16.11
CA GLY A 296 4.75 -11.56 -15.42
C GLY A 296 3.39 -11.76 -16.09
N LYS A 297 3.06 -11.08 -17.21
CA LYS A 297 2.07 -11.65 -18.14
C LYS A 297 2.65 -12.96 -18.65
N THR A 298 2.21 -14.08 -18.10
CA THR A 298 2.43 -15.38 -18.72
C THR A 298 1.76 -15.30 -20.09
N SER A 299 2.57 -15.17 -21.13
CA SER A 299 2.11 -15.49 -22.48
C SER A 299 1.54 -16.89 -22.39
N GLU A 300 0.24 -17.02 -22.66
CA GLU A 300 -0.41 -18.32 -22.79
C GLU A 300 0.47 -19.19 -23.68
N GLU A 301 0.88 -20.34 -23.15
CA GLU A 301 1.45 -21.40 -23.97
C GLU A 301 0.41 -21.72 -25.04
N GLN A 302 0.82 -21.54 -26.29
CA GLN A 302 0.06 -21.88 -27.47
C GLN A 302 -0.39 -23.35 -27.40
N HIS A 303 -1.69 -23.57 -27.26
CA HIS A 303 -2.34 -24.78 -27.74
C HIS A 303 -3.34 -24.37 -28.82
N PRO A 304 -3.18 -24.86 -30.07
CA PRO A 304 -4.13 -24.57 -31.12
C PRO A 304 -5.40 -25.39 -30.88
N VAL A 305 -6.53 -24.72 -30.72
CA VAL A 305 -7.85 -25.34 -30.94
C VAL A 305 -8.54 -24.53 -32.02
N GLU A 306 -8.88 -25.26 -33.07
CA GLU A 306 -9.50 -24.80 -34.29
C GLU A 306 -10.92 -24.26 -34.04
N GLY A 307 -11.27 -23.22 -34.80
CA GLY A 307 -12.59 -23.02 -35.40
C GLY A 307 -13.75 -22.69 -34.46
N GLU A 308 -14.20 -21.44 -34.50
CA GLU A 308 -15.62 -21.15 -34.77
C GLU A 308 -15.78 -19.70 -35.25
N GLU A 309 -16.29 -19.57 -36.47
CA GLU A 309 -16.75 -18.31 -37.09
C GLU A 309 -18.03 -17.83 -36.40
N THR A 310 -18.15 -16.52 -36.16
CA THR A 310 -19.20 -15.57 -36.64
C THR A 310 -19.45 -14.57 -35.49
N ASP A 311 -19.81 -13.30 -35.64
CA ASP A 311 -20.19 -12.47 -36.77
C ASP A 311 -19.76 -11.02 -36.46
N GLY A 312 -19.41 -10.27 -37.50
CA GLY A 312 -18.94 -8.90 -37.38
C GLY A 312 -20.05 -7.90 -37.05
N LEU A 313 -19.74 -6.95 -36.17
CA LEU A 313 -20.21 -5.58 -36.30
C LEU A 313 -19.03 -4.62 -36.21
N ASN A 314 -18.69 -4.13 -37.40
CA ASN A 314 -17.77 -3.06 -37.73
C ASN A 314 -18.18 -1.77 -37.00
N TYR A 315 -17.30 -1.19 -36.17
CA TYR A 315 -17.46 0.19 -35.70
C TYR A 315 -16.21 1.00 -36.07
N ASN A 316 -16.37 1.83 -37.09
CA ASN A 316 -15.38 2.79 -37.55
C ASN A 316 -15.19 3.91 -36.49
N PRO A 317 -13.97 4.45 -36.34
CA PRO A 317 -13.67 5.51 -35.39
C PRO A 317 -14.13 6.85 -35.97
N GLY A 318 -15.07 7.51 -35.30
CA GLY A 318 -15.59 8.79 -35.77
C GLY A 318 -16.27 9.58 -34.67
N ASN A 319 -15.55 10.59 -34.19
CA ASN A 319 -16.08 11.86 -33.67
C ASN A 319 -16.83 11.81 -32.33
N PHE A 320 -16.10 11.95 -31.22
CA PHE A 320 -16.69 12.40 -29.95
C PHE A 320 -16.41 13.88 -29.77
N ASN A 321 -17.43 14.69 -30.08
CA ASN A 321 -17.55 16.05 -29.56
C ASN A 321 -17.58 15.99 -28.03
N GLU A 322 -16.84 16.89 -27.40
CA GLU A 322 -16.90 17.17 -25.96
C GLU A 322 -18.35 17.43 -25.52
N GLY A 323 -18.88 16.53 -24.70
CA GLY A 323 -20.06 16.74 -23.89
C GLY A 323 -19.74 16.22 -22.50
N GLU A 324 -19.66 17.12 -21.53
CA GLU A 324 -19.36 16.80 -20.13
C GLU A 324 -20.29 15.68 -19.65
N ASN A 325 -19.74 14.51 -19.30
CA ASN A 325 -20.50 13.50 -18.59
C ASN A 325 -20.78 14.05 -17.18
N PRO A 326 -22.04 14.33 -16.80
CA PRO A 326 -22.37 14.94 -15.51
C PRO A 326 -22.17 13.97 -14.33
N CYS A 327 -21.79 12.73 -14.62
CA CYS A 327 -21.40 11.69 -13.69
C CYS A 327 -19.93 11.27 -13.93
N ASP A 328 -19.15 11.04 -12.86
CA ASP A 328 -17.80 10.50 -12.98
C ASP A 328 -17.85 9.13 -13.72
N PHE A 329 -16.79 8.74 -14.45
CA PHE A 329 -16.75 7.57 -15.35
C PHE A 329 -17.31 6.23 -14.79
N LEU A 330 -17.18 5.98 -13.49
CA LEU A 330 -17.65 4.75 -12.83
C LEU A 330 -19.14 4.79 -12.43
N TRP A 331 -19.78 5.96 -12.51
CA TRP A 331 -21.17 6.12 -12.18
C TRP A 331 -22.02 5.98 -13.43
N LYS A 332 -23.12 5.26 -13.32
CA LYS A 332 -24.11 5.14 -14.38
C LYS A 332 -25.09 6.30 -14.23
N SER A 333 -25.17 7.17 -15.22
CA SER A 333 -26.10 8.29 -15.25
C SER A 333 -27.51 7.80 -15.59
N PHE A 334 -28.52 8.27 -14.86
CA PHE A 334 -29.92 8.05 -15.18
C PHE A 334 -30.79 9.16 -14.59
N GLU A 335 -31.63 9.79 -15.43
CA GLU A 335 -32.61 10.82 -15.07
C GLU A 335 -32.08 11.91 -14.10
N GLY A 336 -30.87 12.44 -14.35
CA GLY A 336 -30.27 13.51 -13.54
C GLY A 336 -29.59 13.05 -12.26
N TYR A 337 -29.46 11.74 -12.05
CA TYR A 337 -28.71 11.13 -10.96
C TYR A 337 -27.58 10.25 -11.48
N CYS A 338 -26.60 10.03 -10.61
CA CYS A 338 -25.48 9.13 -10.80
C CYS A 338 -25.64 7.94 -9.86
N TYR A 339 -25.47 6.72 -10.37
CA TYR A 339 -25.56 5.48 -9.61
C TYR A 339 -24.22 4.72 -9.62
N PHE A 340 -23.78 4.27 -8.45
CA PHE A 340 -22.56 3.45 -8.30
C PHE A 340 -22.92 2.09 -7.73
N PHE A 341 -22.53 1.01 -8.42
CA PHE A 341 -22.77 -0.36 -7.99
C PHE A 341 -21.52 -0.87 -7.26
N TYR A 342 -21.59 -0.93 -5.94
CA TYR A 342 -20.51 -1.33 -5.05
C TYR A 342 -20.49 -2.86 -4.90
N LYS A 343 -19.66 -3.54 -5.70
CA LYS A 343 -19.52 -5.01 -5.74
C LYS A 343 -18.57 -5.58 -4.67
N GLU A 344 -18.73 -5.14 -3.42
CA GLU A 344 -18.12 -5.78 -2.24
C GLU A 344 -19.22 -6.07 -1.23
N GLU A 345 -19.15 -7.24 -0.60
CA GLU A 345 -20.10 -7.71 0.39
C GLU A 345 -19.96 -6.89 1.70
N LEU A 346 -20.98 -6.08 2.00
CA LEU A 346 -21.03 -5.21 3.17
C LEU A 346 -22.31 -5.46 3.96
N ASN A 347 -22.29 -5.16 5.27
CA ASN A 347 -23.53 -4.95 6.01
C ASN A 347 -24.14 -3.58 5.65
N TRP A 348 -25.40 -3.37 5.99
CA TRP A 348 -26.13 -2.18 5.55
C TRP A 348 -25.51 -0.87 6.07
N MET A 349 -25.00 -0.87 7.31
CA MET A 349 -24.36 0.30 7.91
C MET A 349 -23.02 0.65 7.23
N ASP A 350 -22.19 -0.37 6.95
CA ASP A 350 -20.95 -0.18 6.19
C ASP A 350 -21.27 0.28 4.76
N ALA A 351 -22.31 -0.26 4.13
CA ALA A 351 -22.76 0.15 2.80
C ALA A 351 -23.19 1.63 2.77
N LYS A 352 -23.93 2.08 3.78
CA LYS A 352 -24.28 3.49 3.99
C LYS A 352 -23.04 4.38 4.10
N GLU A 353 -22.11 4.04 4.98
CA GLU A 353 -20.86 4.79 5.17
C GLU A 353 -20.05 4.86 3.86
N MET A 354 -19.98 3.76 3.11
CA MET A 354 -19.27 3.71 1.83
C MET A 354 -19.87 4.62 0.75
N CYS A 355 -21.21 4.77 0.73
CA CYS A 355 -21.86 5.74 -0.14
C CYS A 355 -21.59 7.18 0.32
N GLU A 356 -21.64 7.45 1.62
CA GLU A 356 -21.37 8.77 2.21
C GLU A 356 -19.94 9.24 1.93
N LEU A 357 -18.94 8.35 2.00
CA LEU A 357 -17.55 8.62 1.62
C LEU A 357 -17.39 9.09 0.15
N LYS A 358 -18.38 8.82 -0.70
CA LYS A 358 -18.43 9.25 -2.10
C LYS A 358 -19.35 10.45 -2.33
N ASN A 359 -19.78 11.16 -1.27
CA ASN A 359 -20.80 12.21 -1.31
C ASN A 359 -22.10 11.75 -1.96
N ALA A 360 -22.53 10.54 -1.61
CA ALA A 360 -23.74 9.89 -2.09
C ALA A 360 -24.50 9.26 -0.91
N THR A 361 -25.70 8.78 -1.17
CA THR A 361 -26.47 7.96 -0.23
C THR A 361 -26.66 6.56 -0.80
N LEU A 362 -27.09 5.60 0.02
CA LEU A 362 -27.67 4.38 -0.53
C LEU A 362 -28.87 4.74 -1.43
N ALA A 363 -29.08 3.96 -2.49
CA ALA A 363 -30.04 4.31 -3.52
C ALA A 363 -31.47 4.42 -2.98
N VAL A 364 -32.08 5.57 -3.24
CA VAL A 364 -33.49 5.86 -2.93
C VAL A 364 -34.28 5.72 -4.22
N ILE A 365 -35.17 4.73 -4.30
CA ILE A 365 -35.89 4.37 -5.53
C ILE A 365 -37.29 4.97 -5.48
N THR A 366 -37.54 5.95 -6.33
CA THR A 366 -38.76 6.78 -6.28
C THR A 366 -39.68 6.58 -7.49
N SER A 367 -39.23 5.86 -8.53
CA SER A 367 -40.02 5.64 -9.74
C SER A 367 -39.84 4.23 -10.32
N ALA A 368 -40.83 3.78 -11.08
CA ALA A 368 -40.76 2.51 -11.81
C ALA A 368 -39.64 2.51 -12.87
N ARG A 369 -39.31 3.67 -13.43
CA ARG A 369 -38.23 3.80 -14.42
C ARG A 369 -36.86 3.62 -13.77
N GLU A 370 -36.67 4.23 -12.61
CA GLU A 370 -35.47 4.04 -11.78
C GLU A 370 -35.31 2.58 -11.35
N GLN A 371 -36.40 1.94 -10.90
CA GLN A 371 -36.42 0.52 -10.57
C GLN A 371 -35.96 -0.36 -11.75
N ASN A 372 -36.47 -0.11 -12.96
CA ASN A 372 -36.10 -0.85 -14.16
C ASN A 372 -34.64 -0.60 -14.56
N PHE A 373 -34.16 0.65 -14.41
CA PHE A 373 -32.77 1.00 -14.65
C PHE A 373 -31.82 0.23 -13.72
N LEU A 374 -32.15 0.12 -12.43
CA LEU A 374 -31.36 -0.66 -11.47
C LEU A 374 -31.45 -2.16 -11.75
N SER A 375 -32.66 -2.70 -11.95
CA SER A 375 -32.90 -4.14 -12.17
C SER A 375 -32.17 -4.68 -13.42
N SER A 376 -31.98 -3.85 -14.44
CA SER A 376 -31.22 -4.23 -15.65
C SER A 376 -29.69 -4.26 -15.45
N ARG A 377 -29.18 -3.87 -14.28
CA ARG A 377 -27.74 -3.71 -13.99
C ARG A 377 -27.25 -4.47 -12.76
N ILE A 378 -28.14 -5.16 -12.05
CA ILE A 378 -27.77 -5.96 -10.86
C ILE A 378 -27.19 -7.33 -11.22
N GLU A 379 -27.15 -7.75 -12.50
CA GLU A 379 -26.43 -8.95 -12.97
C GLU A 379 -26.72 -10.26 -12.18
N ASN A 380 -27.97 -10.47 -11.75
CA ASN A 380 -28.39 -11.60 -10.89
C ASN A 380 -27.77 -11.62 -9.48
N GLU A 381 -27.30 -10.47 -8.99
CA GLU A 381 -26.78 -10.30 -7.63
C GLU A 381 -27.77 -9.52 -6.74
N GLN A 382 -27.47 -9.45 -5.44
CA GLN A 382 -28.28 -8.73 -4.44
C GLN A 382 -27.60 -7.43 -4.04
N TYR A 383 -28.39 -6.38 -3.78
CA TYR A 383 -27.85 -5.06 -3.46
C TYR A 383 -28.67 -4.32 -2.39
N TRP A 384 -28.01 -3.84 -1.34
CA TRP A 384 -28.57 -2.88 -0.41
C TRP A 384 -29.07 -1.60 -1.10
N ILE A 385 -30.23 -1.14 -0.63
CA ILE A 385 -30.83 0.15 -0.98
C ILE A 385 -31.09 0.96 0.29
N GLY A 386 -31.35 2.25 0.13
CA GLY A 386 -31.44 3.20 1.25
C GLY A 386 -32.77 3.18 1.98
N LEU A 387 -33.36 2.01 2.19
CA LEU A 387 -34.68 1.83 2.81
C LEU A 387 -34.54 0.91 4.03
N SER A 388 -35.03 1.37 5.19
CA SER A 388 -34.94 0.64 6.47
C SER A 388 -36.10 1.01 7.39
N ASP A 389 -36.53 0.10 8.27
CA ASP A 389 -37.44 0.37 9.39
C ASP A 389 -36.81 0.12 10.76
N ALA A 390 -35.46 0.03 10.81
CA ALA A 390 -34.67 -0.16 12.04
C ALA A 390 -34.95 0.84 13.17
N ASN A 391 -35.51 2.01 12.86
CA ASN A 391 -35.93 2.99 13.86
C ASN A 391 -37.22 2.56 14.57
N LYS A 392 -38.15 1.94 13.84
CA LYS A 392 -39.44 1.46 14.33
C LYS A 392 -40.05 0.45 13.35
N GLU A 393 -40.14 -0.79 13.82
CA GLU A 393 -40.72 -1.92 13.09
C GLU A 393 -42.02 -1.58 12.36
N GLY A 394 -42.06 -1.88 11.06
CA GLY A 394 -43.20 -1.60 10.18
C GLY A 394 -43.31 -0.14 9.69
N GLU A 395 -42.47 0.77 10.17
CA GLU A 395 -42.35 2.15 9.67
C GLU A 395 -41.09 2.33 8.82
N TRP A 396 -41.19 1.93 7.55
CA TRP A 396 -40.12 2.05 6.57
C TRP A 396 -39.81 3.51 6.20
N GLU A 397 -38.51 3.84 6.20
CA GLU A 397 -37.98 5.18 5.95
C GLU A 397 -36.89 5.15 4.87
N TRP A 398 -36.96 6.09 3.92
CA TRP A 398 -35.85 6.33 3.00
C TRP A 398 -34.77 7.17 3.66
N ILE A 399 -33.51 6.82 3.39
CA ILE A 399 -32.32 7.46 3.99
C ILE A 399 -32.19 8.95 3.69
N ASP A 400 -32.81 9.45 2.62
CA ASP A 400 -32.82 10.88 2.26
C ASP A 400 -34.04 11.64 2.80
N GLY A 401 -34.91 10.97 3.57
CA GLY A 401 -36.14 11.55 4.12
C GLY A 401 -37.31 11.60 3.15
N THR A 402 -37.20 11.01 1.95
CA THR A 402 -38.34 10.86 1.04
C THR A 402 -39.48 10.09 1.73
N ASP A 403 -40.72 10.59 1.62
CA ASP A 403 -41.87 9.94 2.25
C ASP A 403 -42.17 8.58 1.62
N TYR A 404 -41.91 7.51 2.37
CA TYR A 404 -42.18 6.14 1.95
C TYR A 404 -43.66 5.90 1.61
N LYS A 405 -44.61 6.55 2.30
CA LYS A 405 -46.04 6.27 2.11
C LYS A 405 -46.51 6.69 0.72
N SER A 406 -46.05 7.84 0.24
CA SER A 406 -46.36 8.35 -1.11
C SER A 406 -45.39 7.89 -2.20
N SER A 407 -44.23 7.32 -1.86
CA SER A 407 -43.25 6.85 -2.85
C SER A 407 -43.65 5.53 -3.54
N PHE A 408 -43.00 5.28 -4.68
CA PHE A 408 -43.01 4.00 -5.39
C PHE A 408 -42.58 2.83 -4.48
N LYS A 409 -43.10 1.62 -4.74
CA LYS A 409 -42.83 0.40 -3.98
C LYS A 409 -42.71 -0.79 -4.93
N PHE A 410 -41.73 -1.66 -4.71
CA PHE A 410 -41.50 -2.85 -5.54
C PHE A 410 -41.11 -4.09 -4.73
N TRP A 411 -41.74 -4.27 -3.56
CA TRP A 411 -41.59 -5.46 -2.73
C TRP A 411 -41.96 -6.73 -3.49
N LYS A 412 -41.18 -7.79 -3.28
CA LYS A 412 -41.54 -9.13 -3.73
C LYS A 412 -42.83 -9.55 -3.01
N LYS A 413 -43.64 -10.38 -3.68
CA LYS A 413 -44.87 -10.91 -3.08
C LYS A 413 -44.54 -11.65 -1.78
N GLY A 414 -45.07 -11.14 -0.68
CA GLY A 414 -44.85 -11.68 0.66
C GLY A 414 -43.90 -10.85 1.53
N GLU A 415 -43.20 -9.88 0.94
CA GLU A 415 -42.29 -8.95 1.64
C GLU A 415 -42.96 -7.58 1.87
N PRO A 416 -42.51 -6.79 2.86
CA PRO A 416 -41.57 -7.20 3.92
C PRO A 416 -42.22 -8.23 4.86
N ASN A 417 -41.47 -9.25 5.28
CA ASN A 417 -41.98 -10.36 6.08
C ASN A 417 -41.48 -10.39 7.53
N ASP A 418 -40.49 -9.56 7.86
CA ASP A 418 -39.81 -9.47 9.13
C ASP A 418 -39.36 -10.85 9.64
N SER A 419 -38.55 -11.56 8.83
CA SER A 419 -38.18 -12.93 9.15
C SER A 419 -37.37 -12.98 10.44
N GLU A 420 -37.72 -13.92 11.33
CA GLU A 420 -37.12 -14.02 12.67
C GLU A 420 -37.27 -12.75 13.56
N ARG A 421 -38.10 -11.78 13.15
CA ARG A 421 -38.36 -10.50 13.84
C ARG A 421 -37.15 -9.58 13.98
N ASN A 422 -36.37 -9.44 12.92
CA ASN A 422 -35.11 -8.69 12.95
C ASN A 422 -34.62 -8.23 11.55
N GLU A 423 -35.49 -8.23 10.54
CA GLU A 423 -35.12 -7.91 9.15
C GLU A 423 -35.36 -6.43 8.83
N ASP A 424 -34.52 -5.54 9.37
CA ASP A 424 -34.87 -4.11 9.32
C ASP A 424 -34.34 -3.32 8.09
N CYS A 425 -33.67 -4.00 7.15
CA CYS A 425 -32.96 -3.35 6.03
C CYS A 425 -33.34 -3.93 4.67
N ALA A 426 -33.65 -3.06 3.70
CA ALA A 426 -34.09 -3.50 2.38
C ALA A 426 -32.93 -3.70 1.38
N HIS A 427 -33.03 -4.77 0.59
CA HIS A 427 -32.17 -5.03 -0.58
C HIS A 427 -32.98 -5.38 -1.83
N LEU A 428 -32.35 -5.23 -3.00
CA LEU A 428 -32.82 -5.79 -4.26
C LEU A 428 -32.45 -7.27 -4.33
N LEU A 429 -33.42 -8.12 -4.66
CA LEU A 429 -33.18 -9.50 -5.04
C LEU A 429 -32.65 -9.59 -6.47
N ARG A 430 -32.21 -10.79 -6.87
CA ARG A 430 -31.63 -11.08 -8.20
C ARG A 430 -32.51 -10.66 -9.40
N LYS A 431 -33.82 -10.57 -9.19
CA LYS A 431 -34.82 -10.18 -10.20
C LYS A 431 -35.27 -8.72 -10.07
N GLY A 432 -34.75 -7.99 -9.08
CA GLY A 432 -34.99 -6.56 -8.85
C GLY A 432 -36.05 -6.26 -7.79
N GLU A 433 -36.92 -7.21 -7.42
CA GLU A 433 -37.90 -6.99 -6.35
C GLU A 433 -37.22 -6.81 -4.99
N TRP A 434 -37.87 -6.06 -4.10
CA TRP A 434 -37.31 -5.74 -2.79
C TRP A 434 -37.64 -6.83 -1.78
N ASN A 435 -36.75 -6.99 -0.80
CA ASN A 435 -36.87 -7.89 0.32
C ASN A 435 -36.24 -7.20 1.53
N ASP A 436 -36.77 -7.46 2.70
CA ASP A 436 -36.23 -7.05 3.97
C ASP A 436 -35.25 -8.13 4.45
N LEU A 437 -34.12 -7.73 5.02
CA LEU A 437 -33.06 -8.64 5.42
C LEU A 437 -32.38 -8.09 6.67
N LEU A 438 -31.84 -8.99 7.50
CA LEU A 438 -31.01 -8.63 8.64
C LEU A 438 -29.96 -7.60 8.20
N CYS A 439 -29.94 -6.41 8.82
CA CYS A 439 -29.00 -5.34 8.47
C CYS A 439 -27.52 -5.76 8.57
N THR A 440 -27.23 -6.81 9.35
CA THR A 440 -25.90 -7.40 9.54
C THR A 440 -25.50 -8.40 8.46
N SER A 441 -26.43 -8.80 7.60
CA SER A 441 -26.14 -9.66 6.44
C SER A 441 -25.19 -8.98 5.48
N LEU A 442 -24.51 -9.77 4.65
CA LEU A 442 -23.61 -9.24 3.64
C LEU A 442 -24.32 -9.19 2.27
N SER A 443 -24.27 -8.03 1.62
CA SER A 443 -24.81 -7.81 0.27
C SER A 443 -23.98 -6.73 -0.43
N TYR A 444 -24.09 -6.62 -1.75
CA TYR A 444 -23.53 -5.47 -2.47
C TYR A 444 -24.33 -4.21 -2.17
N ALA A 445 -23.92 -3.04 -2.68
CA ALA A 445 -24.64 -1.80 -2.41
C ALA A 445 -24.81 -0.94 -3.66
N ILE A 446 -25.91 -0.21 -3.76
CA ILE A 446 -26.09 0.80 -4.82
C ILE A 446 -26.07 2.17 -4.16
N CYS A 447 -25.13 3.03 -4.56
CA CYS A 447 -25.09 4.43 -4.15
C CYS A 447 -25.75 5.33 -5.19
N LYS A 448 -26.41 6.40 -4.76
CA LYS A 448 -27.06 7.42 -5.60
C LYS A 448 -26.63 8.82 -5.17
N LYS A 449 -26.34 9.70 -6.14
CA LYS A 449 -26.14 11.14 -5.93
C LYS A 449 -26.72 11.94 -7.09
N ALA A 450 -27.03 13.21 -6.88
CA ALA A 450 -27.41 14.11 -7.99
C ALA A 450 -26.24 14.25 -8.98
N ALA A 451 -26.55 14.29 -10.27
CA ALA A 451 -25.55 14.58 -11.30
C ALA A 451 -25.12 16.05 -11.20
N LEU A 452 -23.86 16.34 -11.54
CA LEU A 452 -23.36 17.72 -11.51
C LEU A 452 -24.12 18.53 -12.56
N THR A 453 -24.73 19.63 -12.14
CA THR A 453 -25.26 20.63 -13.07
C THR A 453 -24.08 21.36 -13.71
N PRO A 454 -24.02 21.47 -15.05
CA PRO A 454 -23.02 22.30 -15.73
C PRO A 454 -23.09 23.77 -15.30
#